data_AF-A0A2P5HYK6-F1
#
_entry.id   AF-A0A2P5HYK6-F1
#
_cell.length_a   1.000
_cell.length_b   1.000
_cell.length_c   1.000
_cell.angle_alpha   90.00
_cell.angle_beta   90.00
_cell.angle_gamma   90.00
#
_symmetry.space_group_name_H-M   'P 1'
#
loop_
_entity.id
_entity.type
_entity.pdbx_description
1 polymer ?
#
loop_
_entity_poly.entity_id
_entity_poly.type
_entity_poly.pdbx_seq_one_letter_code
_entity_poly.pdbx_strand_id
1 'polypeptide(L)'
;MLAVRQRAACVTRRLGPAAIAPPQAARSYASDHGHGDHGDHHHAGPPQVEESPGLGLYIGLGAAGLSMFMYSVSRDEKSSLSKWIDSYRAESQKTWEDRNTLRADLKEQAARDRHLFSTSQKDQGYELRTPELIDSGSPNNVPAGHYVNLDKVIEHYQKQHLDEEARKAKKLGLAKTE
;
A
#
# COMPACT_ATOMS: atom_id res chain seq x y z
N MET A 1 -22.73 -6.99 -30.65
CA MET A 1 -21.91 -8.05 -30.03
C MET A 1 -21.64 -7.66 -28.57
N LEU A 2 -22.36 -8.32 -27.65
CA LEU A 2 -22.45 -8.01 -26.23
C LEU A 2 -21.68 -9.07 -25.43
N ALA A 3 -20.36 -8.96 -25.29
CA ALA A 3 -19.58 -9.95 -24.53
C ALA A 3 -18.18 -9.46 -24.10
N VAL A 4 -18.04 -8.33 -23.40
CA VAL A 4 -16.75 -7.98 -22.71
C VAL A 4 -16.95 -7.38 -21.30
N ARG A 5 -18.18 -7.10 -20.84
CA ARG A 5 -18.42 -6.35 -19.58
C ARG A 5 -18.69 -7.18 -18.33
N GLN A 6 -18.17 -8.41 -18.20
CA GLN A 6 -18.52 -9.29 -17.07
C GLN A 6 -17.39 -9.64 -16.08
N ARG A 7 -16.17 -9.09 -16.19
CA ARG A 7 -15.05 -9.55 -15.34
C ARG A 7 -14.30 -8.52 -14.49
N ALA A 8 -14.85 -7.32 -14.27
CA ALA A 8 -14.23 -6.32 -13.39
C ALA A 8 -15.05 -5.96 -12.12
N ALA A 9 -16.26 -6.50 -11.96
CA ALA A 9 -17.18 -6.12 -10.88
C ALA A 9 -17.13 -7.02 -9.62
N CYS A 10 -16.25 -8.03 -9.57
CA CYS A 10 -16.25 -9.05 -8.50
C CYS A 10 -15.07 -8.99 -7.50
N VAL A 11 -14.24 -7.95 -7.48
CA VAL A 11 -13.01 -7.93 -6.64
C VAL A 11 -13.10 -7.01 -5.40
N THR A 12 -14.18 -6.27 -5.17
CA THR A 12 -14.25 -5.30 -4.06
C THR A 12 -15.15 -5.69 -2.87
N ARG A 13 -15.46 -6.98 -2.68
CA ARG A 13 -16.42 -7.42 -1.63
C ARG A 13 -15.89 -8.30 -0.49
N ARG A 14 -14.58 -8.36 -0.23
CA ARG A 14 -14.04 -9.19 0.88
C ARG A 14 -12.98 -8.52 1.75
N LEU A 15 -13.21 -7.28 2.16
CA LEU A 15 -12.55 -6.71 3.34
C LEU A 15 -13.58 -5.90 4.14
N GLY A 16 -14.58 -6.58 4.67
CA GLY A 16 -15.31 -6.07 5.84
C GLY A 16 -14.44 -6.35 7.07
N PRO A 17 -14.28 -5.40 8.02
CA PRO A 17 -13.69 -5.73 9.31
C PRO A 17 -14.56 -6.84 9.92
N ALA A 18 -13.92 -7.95 10.29
CA ALA A 18 -14.54 -8.91 11.17
C ALA A 18 -14.96 -8.16 12.43
N ALA A 19 -16.26 -7.87 12.55
CA ALA A 19 -16.85 -7.37 13.76
C ALA A 19 -16.57 -8.42 14.84
N ILE A 20 -15.67 -8.08 15.74
CA ILE A 20 -15.46 -8.80 17.00
C ILE A 20 -16.76 -8.59 17.77
N ALA A 21 -17.70 -9.51 17.58
CA ALA A 21 -18.85 -9.61 18.46
C ALA A 21 -18.31 -9.97 19.86
N PRO A 22 -18.63 -9.20 20.92
CA PRO A 22 -18.30 -9.63 22.27
C PRO A 22 -19.03 -10.95 22.54
N PRO A 23 -18.41 -11.91 23.26
CA PRO A 23 -19.11 -13.12 23.65
C PRO A 23 -20.35 -12.74 24.47
N GLN A 24 -21.52 -13.19 24.03
CA GLN A 24 -22.74 -13.10 24.81
C GLN A 24 -22.52 -13.83 26.12
N ALA A 25 -22.45 -13.08 27.23
CA ALA A 25 -22.45 -13.63 28.57
C ALA A 25 -23.79 -14.33 28.80
N ALA A 26 -23.77 -15.67 28.83
CA ALA A 26 -24.87 -16.47 29.34
C ALA A 26 -25.12 -16.06 30.79
N ARG A 27 -26.24 -15.39 31.04
CA ARG A 27 -26.73 -15.10 32.39
C ARG A 27 -27.29 -16.40 32.97
N SER A 28 -26.49 -17.13 33.73
CA SER A 28 -27.02 -18.14 34.64
C SER A 28 -27.54 -17.43 35.89
N TYR A 29 -28.86 -17.29 35.98
CA TYR A 29 -29.53 -17.07 37.26
C TYR A 29 -29.41 -18.37 38.07
N ALA A 30 -28.41 -18.47 38.94
CA ALA A 30 -28.39 -19.45 40.00
C ALA A 30 -28.92 -18.79 41.27
N SER A 31 -30.25 -18.72 41.39
CA SER A 31 -30.91 -18.58 42.68
C SER A 31 -30.99 -19.98 43.30
N ASP A 32 -30.02 -20.31 44.14
CA ASP A 32 -30.21 -21.33 45.17
C ASP A 32 -30.00 -20.67 46.53
N HIS A 33 -31.12 -20.31 47.15
CA HIS A 33 -31.22 -19.96 48.56
C HIS A 33 -32.16 -21.01 49.18
N GLY A 34 -31.63 -22.20 49.38
CA GLY A 34 -32.23 -23.21 50.25
C GLY A 34 -31.88 -22.91 51.70
N HIS A 35 -32.76 -22.19 52.41
CA HIS A 35 -32.79 -22.19 53.86
C HIS A 35 -33.49 -23.46 54.36
N GLY A 36 -32.84 -24.21 55.24
CA GLY A 36 -33.50 -25.13 56.15
C GLY A 36 -32.83 -26.49 56.25
N ASP A 37 -31.87 -26.64 57.16
CA ASP A 37 -32.03 -27.68 58.18
C ASP A 37 -31.21 -27.36 59.43
N HIS A 38 -31.87 -27.41 60.58
CA HIS A 38 -31.26 -27.32 61.90
C HIS A 38 -30.88 -28.74 62.33
N GLY A 39 -29.59 -29.00 62.54
CA GLY A 39 -29.14 -30.32 62.98
C GLY A 39 -27.79 -30.28 63.70
N ASP A 40 -27.88 -30.25 65.03
CA ASP A 40 -27.00 -30.87 66.02
C ASP A 40 -25.51 -30.54 66.13
N HIS A 41 -25.18 -30.09 67.35
CA HIS A 41 -23.89 -29.85 67.95
C HIS A 41 -22.97 -31.08 67.98
N HIS A 42 -21.79 -31.01 67.36
CA HIS A 42 -20.60 -31.74 67.84
C HIS A 42 -19.31 -30.94 67.57
N HIS A 43 -18.61 -30.60 68.65
CA HIS A 43 -17.29 -29.98 68.65
C HIS A 43 -16.22 -30.98 68.19
N ALA A 44 -15.77 -30.86 66.94
CA ALA A 44 -14.50 -31.40 66.48
C ALA A 44 -13.65 -30.23 65.97
N GLY A 45 -12.49 -30.02 66.58
CA GLY A 45 -11.60 -28.90 66.25
C GLY A 45 -11.15 -28.93 64.78
N PRO A 46 -11.16 -27.80 64.06
CA PRO A 46 -10.78 -27.78 62.66
C PRO A 46 -9.27 -28.05 62.49
N PRO A 47 -8.86 -28.86 61.50
CA PRO A 47 -7.45 -28.96 61.11
C PRO A 47 -6.95 -27.57 60.71
N GLN A 48 -5.73 -27.25 61.11
CA GLN A 48 -5.06 -25.98 60.79
C GLN A 48 -4.67 -26.01 59.31
N VAL A 49 -5.65 -25.83 58.44
CA VAL A 49 -5.43 -25.61 57.01
C VAL A 49 -5.03 -24.15 56.88
N GLU A 50 -3.76 -23.90 56.58
CA GLU A 50 -3.32 -22.58 56.17
C GLU A 50 -3.94 -22.27 54.81
N GLU A 51 -5.14 -21.67 54.82
CA GLU A 51 -5.77 -21.16 53.61
C GLU A 51 -4.96 -19.97 53.12
N SER A 52 -4.13 -20.19 52.08
CA SER A 52 -3.40 -19.10 51.44
C SER A 52 -4.41 -18.05 50.94
N PRO A 53 -4.17 -16.75 51.15
CA PRO A 53 -5.08 -15.72 50.67
C PRO A 53 -5.31 -15.90 49.18
N GLY A 54 -6.58 -16.04 48.78
CA GLY A 54 -6.93 -16.33 47.40
C GLY A 54 -6.41 -15.26 46.42
N LEU A 55 -6.23 -15.63 45.16
CA LEU A 55 -5.80 -14.74 44.06
C LEU A 55 -6.54 -13.38 44.07
N GLY A 56 -7.83 -13.38 44.42
CA GLY A 56 -8.64 -12.17 44.52
C GLY A 56 -8.12 -11.12 45.51
N LEU A 57 -7.47 -11.53 46.61
CA LEU A 57 -6.86 -10.61 47.56
C LEU A 57 -5.65 -9.88 46.95
N TYR A 58 -4.83 -10.59 46.18
CA TYR A 58 -3.69 -9.99 45.47
C TYR A 58 -4.16 -9.05 44.35
N ILE A 59 -5.20 -9.44 43.60
CA ILE A 59 -5.80 -8.57 42.58
C ILE A 59 -6.40 -7.32 43.24
N GLY A 60 -7.09 -7.47 44.38
CA GLY A 60 -7.65 -6.38 45.16
C GLY A 60 -6.60 -5.42 45.68
N LEU A 61 -5.51 -5.92 46.29
CA LEU A 61 -4.38 -5.09 46.73
C LEU A 61 -3.69 -4.41 45.54
N GLY A 62 -3.52 -5.11 44.43
CA GLY A 62 -2.95 -4.55 43.21
C GLY A 62 -3.80 -3.41 42.65
N ALA A 63 -5.11 -3.59 42.57
CA ALA A 63 -6.05 -2.56 42.13
C ALA A 63 -6.08 -1.37 43.10
N ALA A 64 -6.08 -1.61 44.41
CA ALA A 64 -6.01 -0.57 45.42
C ALA A 64 -4.72 0.24 45.31
N GLY A 65 -3.56 -0.42 45.19
CA GLY A 65 -2.27 0.23 44.99
C GLY A 65 -2.20 1.03 43.69
N LEU A 66 -2.69 0.48 42.59
CA LEU A 66 -2.77 1.17 41.29
C LEU A 66 -3.64 2.43 41.38
N SER A 67 -4.81 2.33 42.05
CA SER A 67 -5.71 3.46 42.22
C SER A 67 -5.09 4.59 43.05
N MET A 68 -4.36 4.24 44.12
CA MET A 68 -3.66 5.21 44.97
C MET A 68 -2.52 5.88 44.20
N PHE A 69 -1.78 5.12 43.40
CA PHE A 69 -0.73 5.64 42.54
C PHE A 69 -1.29 6.61 41.49
N MET A 70 -2.35 6.22 40.77
CA MET A 70 -3.02 7.10 39.81
C MET A 70 -3.55 8.38 40.47
N TYR A 71 -4.13 8.29 41.67
CA TYR A 71 -4.59 9.45 42.41
C TYR A 71 -3.43 10.38 42.81
N SER A 72 -2.30 9.82 43.26
CA SER A 72 -1.11 10.59 43.59
C SER A 72 -0.53 11.32 42.37
N VAL A 73 -0.48 10.66 41.21
CA VAL A 73 -0.01 11.27 39.96
C VAL A 73 -1.01 12.32 39.45
N SER A 74 -2.31 12.06 39.58
CA SER A 74 -3.38 12.97 39.13
C SER A 74 -3.46 14.27 39.94
N ARG A 75 -3.00 14.28 41.20
CA ARG A 75 -3.07 15.46 42.07
C ARG A 75 -1.94 16.45 41.82
N ASP A 76 -0.86 16.00 41.19
CA ASP A 76 0.29 16.85 40.88
C ASP A 76 0.15 17.45 39.47
N GLU A 77 -0.43 18.65 39.40
CA GLU A 77 -0.67 19.39 38.15
C GLU A 77 0.62 19.73 37.37
N LYS A 78 1.81 19.59 37.99
CA LYS A 78 3.11 19.93 37.37
C LYS A 78 4.09 18.77 37.36
N SER A 79 3.60 17.55 37.51
CA SER A 79 4.41 16.34 37.51
C SER A 79 5.24 16.22 36.20
N SER A 80 6.52 15.87 36.35
CA SER A 80 7.43 15.64 35.22
C SER A 80 6.96 14.50 34.32
N LEU A 81 6.24 13.52 34.87
CA LEU A 81 5.63 12.42 34.13
C LEU A 81 4.51 12.91 33.21
N SER A 82 3.65 13.83 33.68
CA SER A 82 2.60 14.41 32.84
C SER A 82 3.21 15.14 31.64
N LYS A 83 4.23 15.98 31.87
CA LYS A 83 4.92 16.72 30.81
C LYS A 83 5.58 15.81 29.78
N TRP A 84 6.14 14.68 30.23
CA TRP A 84 6.75 13.68 29.36
C TRP A 84 5.69 12.93 28.53
N ILE A 85 4.56 12.55 29.14
CA ILE A 85 3.43 11.95 28.41
C ILE A 85 2.87 12.96 27.40
N ASP A 86 2.73 14.22 27.79
CA ASP A 86 2.23 15.29 26.93
C ASP A 86 3.19 15.57 25.76
N SER A 87 4.51 15.48 25.95
CA SER A 87 5.46 15.64 24.85
C SER A 87 5.32 14.55 23.79
N TYR A 88 5.16 13.29 24.21
CA TYR A 88 4.91 12.18 23.28
C TYR A 88 3.56 12.33 22.57
N ARG A 89 2.53 12.74 23.32
CA ARG A 89 1.20 12.98 22.77
C ARG A 89 1.23 14.09 21.72
N ALA A 90 1.86 15.22 22.03
CA ALA A 90 1.98 16.36 21.12
C ALA A 90 2.71 15.98 19.82
N GLU A 91 3.83 15.24 19.92
CA GLU A 91 4.55 14.78 18.73
C GLU A 91 3.69 13.82 17.89
N SER A 92 3.02 12.87 18.55
CA SER A 92 2.11 11.96 17.85
C SER A 92 0.98 12.72 17.15
N GLN A 93 0.32 13.67 17.83
CA GLN A 93 -0.76 14.47 17.28
C GLN A 93 -0.31 15.26 16.06
N LYS A 94 0.85 15.91 16.13
CA LYS A 94 1.43 16.64 15.01
C LYS A 94 1.65 15.73 13.79
N THR A 95 2.23 14.55 13.97
CA THR A 95 2.44 13.62 12.85
C THR A 95 1.12 13.09 12.26
N TRP A 96 0.08 12.95 13.09
CA TRP A 96 -1.24 12.56 12.64
C TRP A 96 -1.94 13.68 11.86
N GLU A 97 -1.83 14.92 12.33
CA GLU A 97 -2.32 16.12 11.66
C GLU A 97 -1.63 16.29 10.30
N ASP A 98 -0.29 16.26 10.25
CA ASP A 98 0.51 16.38 9.03
C ASP A 98 0.15 15.30 7.99
N ARG A 99 -0.14 14.08 8.44
CA ARG A 99 -0.59 13.00 7.55
C ARG A 99 -2.00 13.22 7.04
N ASN A 100 -2.88 13.79 7.85
CA ASN A 100 -4.26 14.05 7.47
C ASN A 100 -4.37 15.24 6.51
N THR A 101 -3.58 16.29 6.72
CA THR A 101 -3.47 17.42 5.78
C THR A 101 -2.95 16.94 4.43
N LEU A 102 -1.84 16.18 4.41
CA LEU A 102 -1.30 15.62 3.16
C LEU A 102 -2.31 14.74 2.41
N ARG A 103 -3.10 13.93 3.12
CA ARG A 103 -4.17 13.14 2.48
C ARG A 103 -5.32 14.00 1.94
N ALA A 104 -5.65 15.10 2.61
CA ALA A 104 -6.67 16.03 2.14
C ALA A 104 -6.19 16.74 0.87
N ASP A 105 -4.96 17.24 0.87
CA ASP A 105 -4.33 17.91 -0.27
C ASP A 105 -4.25 17.00 -1.50
N LEU A 106 -3.82 15.74 -1.30
CA LEU A 106 -3.77 14.76 -2.40
C LEU A 106 -5.17 14.47 -2.98
N LYS A 107 -6.20 14.38 -2.14
CA LYS A 107 -7.57 14.19 -2.60
C LYS A 107 -8.08 15.40 -3.37
N GLU A 108 -7.76 16.60 -2.90
CA GLU A 108 -8.14 17.82 -3.57
C GLU A 108 -7.45 17.94 -4.94
N GLN A 109 -6.14 17.68 -5.01
CA GLN A 109 -5.41 17.66 -6.26
C GLN A 109 -5.99 16.63 -7.24
N ALA A 110 -6.24 15.39 -6.77
CA ALA A 110 -6.84 14.36 -7.61
C ALA A 110 -8.25 14.74 -8.10
N ALA A 111 -9.03 15.45 -7.29
CA ALA A 111 -10.34 15.96 -7.69
C ALA A 111 -10.22 17.07 -8.74
N ARG A 112 -9.27 18.00 -8.59
CA ARG A 112 -8.99 19.05 -9.59
C ARG A 112 -8.54 18.45 -10.93
N ASP A 113 -7.63 17.49 -10.88
CA ASP A 113 -7.13 16.81 -12.09
C ASP A 113 -8.26 16.05 -12.80
N ARG A 114 -9.08 15.32 -12.03
CA ARG A 114 -10.26 14.65 -12.59
C ARG A 114 -11.22 15.64 -13.23
N HIS A 115 -11.43 16.81 -12.62
CA HIS A 115 -12.27 17.84 -13.20
C HIS A 115 -11.70 18.33 -14.53
N LEU A 116 -10.39 18.62 -14.60
CA LEU A 116 -9.70 19.04 -15.82
C LEU A 116 -9.91 18.04 -16.97
N PHE A 117 -9.71 16.74 -16.72
CA PHE A 117 -9.90 15.71 -17.75
C PHE A 117 -11.37 15.44 -18.07
N SER A 118 -12.28 15.67 -17.13
CA SER A 118 -13.71 15.51 -17.37
C SER A 118 -14.32 16.65 -18.18
N THR A 119 -13.80 17.87 -18.04
CA THR A 119 -14.26 19.04 -18.80
C THR A 119 -13.56 19.21 -20.14
N SER A 120 -12.37 18.63 -20.30
CA SER A 120 -11.68 18.63 -21.58
C SER A 120 -12.53 17.91 -22.64
N GLN A 121 -12.58 18.48 -23.85
CA GLN A 121 -13.23 17.85 -24.98
C GLN A 121 -12.53 16.51 -25.24
N LYS A 122 -13.25 15.40 -25.05
CA LYS A 122 -12.72 14.07 -25.39
C LYS A 122 -12.39 14.07 -26.86
N ASP A 123 -11.17 13.64 -27.20
CA ASP A 123 -10.76 13.53 -28.58
C ASP A 123 -11.73 12.61 -29.33
N GLN A 124 -12.13 13.03 -30.52
CA GLN A 124 -13.01 12.19 -31.33
C GLN A 124 -12.17 10.99 -31.76
N GLY A 125 -12.55 9.79 -31.31
CA GLY A 125 -11.87 8.57 -31.74
C GLY A 125 -12.01 8.42 -33.25
N TYR A 126 -10.96 8.72 -34.00
CA TYR A 126 -10.91 8.46 -35.43
C TYR A 126 -10.65 6.96 -35.64
N GLU A 127 -11.54 6.30 -36.36
CA GLU A 127 -11.32 4.92 -36.78
C GLU A 127 -10.22 4.90 -37.84
N LEU A 128 -9.01 4.56 -37.43
CA LEU A 128 -7.89 4.38 -38.36
C LEU A 128 -8.09 3.09 -39.14
N ARG A 129 -7.94 3.17 -40.47
CA ARG A 129 -8.05 2.00 -41.36
C ARG A 129 -7.00 0.91 -41.05
N THR A 130 -5.88 1.31 -40.44
CA THR A 130 -4.76 0.42 -40.07
C THR A 130 -4.19 0.83 -38.71
N PRO A 131 -4.77 0.33 -37.59
CA PRO A 131 -4.32 0.69 -36.24
C PRO A 131 -2.91 0.16 -35.92
N GLU A 132 -2.51 -0.95 -36.55
CA GLU A 132 -1.20 -1.59 -36.39
C GLU A 132 -0.01 -0.68 -36.79
N LEU A 133 -0.25 0.36 -37.59
CA LEU A 133 0.81 1.27 -38.02
C LEU A 133 1.28 2.20 -36.90
N ILE A 134 0.48 2.38 -35.84
CA ILE A 134 0.87 3.21 -34.69
C ILE A 134 2.07 2.58 -33.95
N ASP A 135 2.14 1.25 -33.92
CA ASP A 135 3.24 0.50 -33.30
C ASP A 135 4.38 0.20 -34.29
N SER A 136 4.23 0.59 -35.57
CA SER A 136 5.33 0.49 -36.53
C SER A 136 6.37 1.57 -36.22
N GLY A 137 7.56 1.13 -35.80
CA GLY A 137 8.66 2.04 -35.50
C GLY A 137 9.01 2.94 -36.69
N SER A 138 9.48 4.17 -36.40
CA SER A 138 9.94 5.09 -37.44
C SER A 138 11.07 4.44 -38.24
N PRO A 139 11.07 4.54 -39.59
CA PRO A 139 12.15 4.04 -40.43
C PRO A 139 13.54 4.57 -40.04
N ASN A 140 13.57 5.72 -39.35
CA ASN A 140 14.79 6.41 -38.99
C ASN A 140 15.14 6.29 -37.49
N ASN A 141 14.25 5.74 -36.65
CA ASN A 141 14.49 5.59 -35.20
C ASN A 141 14.77 4.12 -34.85
N VAL A 142 15.85 3.60 -35.42
CA VAL A 142 16.24 2.20 -35.29
C VAL A 142 17.52 2.12 -34.45
N PRO A 143 17.61 1.22 -33.45
CA PRO A 143 18.82 1.08 -32.65
C PRO A 143 20.03 0.71 -33.52
N ALA A 144 21.20 1.24 -33.15
CA ALA A 144 22.45 0.93 -33.85
C ALA A 144 22.69 -0.60 -33.87
N GLY A 145 22.94 -1.14 -35.06
CA GLY A 145 23.14 -2.60 -35.27
C GLY A 145 21.92 -3.39 -35.74
N HIS A 146 20.77 -2.74 -35.98
CA HIS A 146 19.59 -3.42 -36.56
C HIS A 146 19.75 -3.77 -38.04
N TYR A 147 20.46 -2.94 -38.81
CA TYR A 147 20.74 -3.20 -40.23
C TYR A 147 22.03 -4.00 -40.41
N VAL A 148 22.10 -4.77 -41.49
CA VAL A 148 23.29 -5.54 -41.86
C VAL A 148 24.43 -4.59 -42.25
N ASN A 149 25.67 -4.89 -41.83
CA ASN A 149 26.85 -4.11 -42.22
C ASN A 149 27.05 -4.14 -43.75
N LEU A 150 26.98 -2.98 -44.40
CA LEU A 150 27.05 -2.84 -45.87
C LEU A 150 28.46 -2.52 -46.39
N ASP A 151 29.48 -2.50 -45.53
CA ASP A 151 30.84 -2.07 -45.88
C ASP A 151 31.41 -2.81 -47.10
N LYS A 152 31.21 -4.14 -47.17
CA LYS A 152 31.67 -4.96 -48.31
C LYS A 152 30.99 -4.59 -49.63
N VAL A 153 29.72 -4.19 -49.57
CA VAL A 153 28.95 -3.78 -50.75
C VAL A 153 29.45 -2.41 -51.23
N ILE A 154 29.71 -1.50 -50.28
CA ILE A 154 30.28 -0.18 -50.54
C ILE A 154 31.66 -0.33 -51.21
N GLU A 155 32.54 -1.15 -50.64
CA GLU A 155 33.88 -1.42 -51.20
C GLU A 155 33.81 -2.00 -52.61
N HIS A 156 32.88 -2.93 -52.86
CA HIS A 156 32.70 -3.52 -54.18
C HIS A 156 32.33 -2.46 -55.24
N TYR A 157 31.33 -1.61 -54.95
CA TYR A 157 30.91 -0.59 -55.91
C TYR A 157 31.93 0.55 -56.07
N GLN A 158 32.69 0.87 -55.02
CA GLN A 158 33.82 1.80 -55.13
C GLN A 158 34.90 1.26 -56.08
N LYS A 159 35.25 -0.02 -55.97
CA LYS A 159 36.22 -0.66 -56.90
C LYS A 159 35.70 -0.64 -58.33
N GLN A 160 34.43 -1.02 -58.54
CA GLN A 160 33.81 -0.98 -59.86
C GLN A 160 33.85 0.42 -60.48
N HIS A 161 33.59 1.46 -59.69
CA HIS A 161 33.65 2.84 -60.15
C HIS A 161 35.07 3.22 -60.62
N LEU A 162 36.09 2.90 -59.82
CA LEU A 162 37.49 3.19 -60.17
C LEU A 162 37.94 2.45 -61.42
N ASP A 163 37.53 1.19 -61.58
CA ASP A 163 37.84 0.39 -62.78
C ASP A 163 37.17 0.98 -64.03
N GLU A 164 35.93 1.46 -63.91
CA GLU A 164 35.24 2.15 -65.00
C GLU A 164 35.88 3.49 -65.36
N GLU A 165 36.30 4.27 -64.38
CA GLU A 165 37.02 5.53 -64.60
C GLU A 165 38.37 5.29 -65.28
N ALA A 166 39.14 4.29 -64.83
CA ALA A 166 40.38 3.88 -65.47
C ALA A 166 40.14 3.44 -66.93
N ARG A 167 39.04 2.72 -67.19
CA ARG A 167 38.64 2.33 -68.56
C ARG A 167 38.27 3.54 -69.41
N LYS A 168 37.52 4.50 -68.86
CA LYS A 168 37.15 5.75 -69.55
C LYS A 168 38.39 6.61 -69.84
N ALA A 169 39.30 6.77 -68.88
CA ALA A 169 40.54 7.52 -69.03
C ALA A 169 41.46 6.90 -70.10
N LYS A 170 41.60 5.57 -70.13
CA LYS A 170 42.35 4.87 -71.18
C LYS A 170 41.78 5.12 -72.58
N LYS A 171 40.45 5.05 -72.74
CA LYS A 171 39.78 5.36 -74.01
C LYS A 171 40.01 6.81 -74.44
N LEU A 172 39.94 7.76 -73.51
CA LEU A 172 40.18 9.17 -73.78
C LEU A 172 41.65 9.49 -74.09
N GLY A 173 42.59 8.77 -73.46
CA GLY A 173 44.03 8.90 -73.73
C GLY A 173 44.41 8.39 -75.11
N LEU A 174 43.85 7.23 -75.52
CA LEU A 174 44.07 6.66 -76.85
C LEU A 174 43.46 7.52 -77.97
N ALA A 175 42.29 8.13 -77.73
CA ALA A 175 41.65 9.04 -78.68
C ALA A 175 42.38 10.39 -78.86
N LYS A 176 43.37 10.71 -78.02
CA LYS A 176 44.22 11.92 -78.15
C LYS A 176 45.54 11.66 -78.88
N THR A 177 45.89 10.40 -79.11
CA THR A 177 47.16 9.98 -79.74
C THR A 177 47.02 9.59 -81.21
N GLU A 178 45.78 9.53 -81.72
CA GLU A 178 45.45 9.49 -83.16
C GLU A 178 45.18 10.90 -83.67
#